data_AF-A0ABD2RCL5-F1
#
_entry.id   AF-A0ABD2RCL5-F1
#
_cell.length_a   1.000
_cell.length_b   1.000
_cell.length_c   1.000
_cell.angle_alpha   90.00
_cell.angle_beta   90.00
_cell.angle_gamma   90.00
#
_symmetry.space_group_name_H-M   'P 1'
#
loop_
_entity.id
_entity.type
_entity.pdbx_description
1 polymer ?
#
loop_
_entity_poly.entity_id
_entity_poly.type
_entity_poly.pdbx_seq_one_letter_code
_entity_poly.pdbx_strand_id
1 'polypeptide(L)'
;LVRHSYLIFSKEISIPKFLRRRLFAEIVCSPAPAAMAAKSAAIRKSSHGSENFIQKLVKNPKISFAIALLIADSILVALIIAYVPYTKIDWDAYMSQVTGFLEGERDYSNLKGDTGPLVYPAGFLYIYSAIQYVTGGQVYPAQILFGFLYMLDLAIVVFIYLKTDVVPWWALSLLSLSKRVHSIFVLRLFNDCFATTLLHAALVSIICQKWHLGLVIFSTAELFP
;
A
#
# COMPACT_ATOMS: atom_id res chain seq x y z
N LEU A 1 -58.21 -23.03 -0.92
CA LEU A 1 -57.46 -22.18 0.03
C LEU A 1 -56.96 -20.95 -0.72
N VAL A 2 -57.60 -19.79 -0.48
CA VAL A 2 -57.14 -18.37 -0.56
C VAL A 2 -56.34 -17.95 -1.81
N ARG A 3 -56.79 -17.18 -2.82
CA ARG A 3 -57.78 -16.08 -3.02
C ARG A 3 -57.52 -14.77 -2.22
N HIS A 4 -57.39 -13.65 -2.97
CA HIS A 4 -57.36 -12.21 -2.57
C HIS A 4 -56.02 -11.69 -2.00
N SER A 5 -55.43 -10.55 -2.39
CA SER A 5 -55.86 -9.24 -2.94
C SER A 5 -54.67 -8.64 -3.74
N TYR A 6 -54.77 -7.76 -4.74
CA TYR A 6 -55.43 -6.46 -4.77
C TYR A 6 -55.73 -6.01 -6.21
N LEU A 7 -56.98 -5.60 -6.41
CA LEU A 7 -57.54 -4.90 -7.55
C LEU A 7 -57.91 -3.52 -6.99
N ILE A 8 -57.19 -2.42 -7.27
CA ILE A 8 -57.73 -1.06 -7.05
C ILE A 8 -57.14 -0.07 -8.08
N PHE A 9 -58.03 0.37 -8.96
CA PHE A 9 -58.16 1.69 -9.58
C PHE A 9 -57.10 2.26 -10.53
N SER A 10 -57.45 2.15 -11.81
CA SER A 10 -57.36 3.27 -12.77
C SER A 10 -58.06 4.51 -12.20
N LYS A 11 -57.34 5.63 -12.10
CA LYS A 11 -57.93 6.97 -12.03
C LYS A 11 -56.95 8.02 -12.55
N GLU A 12 -57.48 8.82 -13.47
CA GLU A 12 -57.01 10.09 -14.02
C GLU A 12 -55.94 10.84 -13.22
N ILE A 13 -54.92 11.36 -13.90
CA ILE A 13 -54.31 12.64 -13.52
C ILE A 13 -54.10 13.48 -14.78
N SER A 14 -55.08 14.36 -15.01
CA SER A 14 -54.95 15.59 -15.78
C SER A 14 -53.79 16.42 -15.24
N ILE A 15 -52.83 16.75 -16.09
CA ILE A 15 -51.64 17.52 -15.73
C ILE A 15 -52.06 18.96 -15.40
N PRO A 16 -51.88 19.44 -14.16
CA PRO A 16 -52.21 20.83 -13.81
C PRO A 16 -51.21 21.79 -14.46
N LYS A 17 -51.70 22.91 -15.02
CA LYS A 17 -50.92 24.01 -15.62
C LYS A 17 -49.90 24.67 -14.68
N PHE A 18 -49.81 24.25 -13.41
CA PHE A 18 -48.85 24.74 -12.42
C PHE A 18 -47.42 24.20 -12.63
N LEU A 19 -47.24 23.05 -13.30
CA LEU A 19 -45.90 22.48 -13.55
C LEU A 19 -45.12 23.16 -14.69
N ARG A 20 -45.75 24.01 -15.51
CA ARG A 20 -45.08 24.70 -16.62
C ARG A 20 -44.36 26.00 -16.21
N ARG A 21 -44.66 26.56 -15.02
CA ARG A 21 -43.98 27.77 -14.51
C ARG A 21 -42.81 27.51 -13.55
N ARG A 22 -42.65 26.28 -13.05
CA ARG A 22 -41.52 25.93 -12.16
C ARG A 22 -40.22 25.60 -12.88
N LEU A 23 -40.27 25.43 -14.20
CA LEU A 23 -39.10 25.12 -15.05
C LEU A 23 -38.51 26.35 -15.77
N PHE A 24 -39.04 27.56 -15.54
CA PHE A 24 -38.54 28.80 -16.16
C PHE A 24 -38.23 29.91 -15.14
N ALA A 25 -38.30 29.64 -13.84
CA ALA A 25 -38.01 30.61 -12.78
C ALA A 25 -36.88 30.16 -11.82
N GLU A 26 -36.02 29.23 -12.25
CA GLU A 26 -34.84 28.79 -11.50
C GLU A 26 -33.54 28.93 -12.32
N ILE A 27 -33.49 29.95 -13.19
CA ILE A 27 -32.27 30.37 -13.92
C ILE A 27 -31.70 31.69 -13.37
N VAL A 28 -32.31 32.26 -12.33
CA VAL A 28 -31.74 33.43 -11.62
C VAL A 28 -31.87 33.23 -10.11
N CYS A 29 -31.05 32.34 -9.54
CA CYS A 29 -30.51 32.51 -8.19
C CYS A 29 -29.35 31.53 -7.96
N SER A 30 -28.16 32.10 -7.74
CA SER A 30 -26.90 31.41 -7.48
C SER A 30 -26.94 30.51 -6.23
N PRO A 31 -26.48 29.24 -6.26
CA PRO A 31 -26.24 28.45 -5.05
C PRO A 31 -24.78 28.59 -4.59
N ALA A 32 -24.25 29.82 -4.53
CA ALA A 32 -22.88 30.04 -4.07
C ALA A 32 -22.68 29.91 -2.54
N PRO A 33 -23.58 30.37 -1.64
CA PRO A 33 -23.22 30.46 -0.22
C PRO A 33 -23.28 29.11 0.54
N ALA A 34 -24.27 28.25 0.25
CA ALA A 34 -24.44 26.99 0.99
C ALA A 34 -23.39 25.93 0.61
N ALA A 35 -23.07 25.82 -0.70
CA ALA A 35 -22.03 24.91 -1.18
C ALA A 35 -20.62 25.36 -0.75
N MET A 36 -20.35 26.68 -0.73
CA MET A 36 -19.09 27.21 -0.19
C MET A 36 -18.97 27.04 1.33
N ALA A 37 -20.06 27.22 2.08
CA ALA A 37 -20.07 26.99 3.52
C ALA A 37 -19.83 25.53 3.89
N ALA A 38 -20.44 24.57 3.16
CA ALA A 38 -20.21 23.15 3.36
C ALA A 38 -18.76 22.73 3.01
N LYS A 39 -18.21 23.26 1.91
CA LYS A 39 -16.81 23.03 1.52
C LYS A 39 -15.83 23.64 2.53
N SER A 40 -16.12 24.85 3.02
CA SER A 40 -15.33 25.53 4.07
C SER A 40 -15.40 24.78 5.40
N ALA A 41 -16.57 24.27 5.80
CA ALA A 41 -16.74 23.47 7.01
C ALA A 41 -16.03 22.11 6.92
N ALA A 42 -16.06 21.45 5.75
CA ALA A 42 -15.33 20.21 5.50
C ALA A 42 -13.80 20.42 5.53
N ILE A 43 -13.30 21.50 4.91
CA ILE A 43 -11.88 21.89 4.94
C ILE A 43 -11.45 22.23 6.37
N ARG A 44 -12.25 23.00 7.11
CA ARG A 44 -11.95 23.38 8.50
C ARG A 44 -11.98 22.17 9.44
N LYS A 45 -12.88 21.19 9.22
CA LYS A 45 -12.93 19.94 9.99
C LYS A 45 -11.74 19.02 9.68
N SER A 46 -11.31 18.92 8.43
CA SER A 46 -10.10 18.20 8.01
C SER A 46 -8.83 18.84 8.57
N SER A 47 -8.72 20.17 8.48
CA SER A 47 -7.60 20.95 9.01
C SER A 47 -7.52 20.83 10.54
N HIS A 48 -8.63 20.96 11.26
CA HIS A 48 -8.62 20.83 12.72
C HIS A 48 -8.33 19.39 13.18
N GLY A 49 -8.79 18.36 12.45
CA GLY A 49 -8.42 16.97 12.71
C GLY A 49 -6.93 16.69 12.46
N SER A 50 -6.37 17.29 11.41
CA SER A 50 -4.94 17.21 11.07
C SER A 50 -4.09 17.95 12.10
N GLU A 51 -4.46 19.16 12.51
CA GLU A 51 -3.75 19.93 13.55
C GLU A 51 -3.74 19.21 14.90
N ASN A 52 -4.88 18.64 15.32
CA ASN A 52 -4.95 17.86 16.55
C ASN A 52 -4.09 16.57 16.47
N PHE A 53 -4.01 15.95 15.30
CA PHE A 53 -3.15 14.78 15.08
C PHE A 53 -1.67 15.17 15.08
N ILE A 54 -1.26 16.20 14.33
CA ILE A 54 0.12 16.73 14.30
C ILE A 54 0.56 17.15 15.71
N GLN A 55 -0.29 17.84 16.46
CA GLN A 55 0.02 18.19 17.85
C GLN A 55 0.18 16.97 18.75
N LYS A 56 -0.63 15.91 18.54
CA LYS A 56 -0.51 14.65 19.28
C LYS A 56 0.75 13.86 18.88
N LEU A 57 1.16 13.93 17.60
CA LEU A 57 2.41 13.36 17.10
C LEU A 57 3.61 14.06 17.75
N VAL A 58 3.64 15.40 17.74
CA VAL A 58 4.77 16.21 18.24
C VAL A 58 4.90 16.12 19.77
N LYS A 59 3.79 16.02 20.50
CA LYS A 59 3.79 15.96 21.97
C LYS A 59 4.28 14.62 22.54
N ASN A 60 4.29 13.53 21.77
CA ASN A 60 4.77 12.24 22.25
C ASN A 60 6.22 12.00 21.79
N PRO A 61 7.21 12.02 22.69
CA PRO A 61 8.63 11.92 22.31
C PRO A 61 8.95 10.63 21.54
N LYS A 62 8.24 9.53 21.82
CA LYS A 62 8.40 8.25 21.11
C LYS A 62 7.99 8.36 19.64
N ILE A 63 6.88 9.06 19.37
CA ILE A 63 6.35 9.21 18.02
C ILE A 63 7.21 10.20 17.22
N SER A 64 7.60 11.31 17.83
CA SER A 64 8.54 12.26 17.21
C SER A 64 9.86 11.58 16.84
N PHE A 65 10.41 10.75 17.73
CA PHE A 65 11.61 9.97 17.46
C PHE A 65 11.42 8.97 16.31
N ALA A 66 10.31 8.23 16.30
CA ALA A 66 9.97 7.30 15.23
C ALA A 66 9.88 7.99 13.86
N ILE A 67 9.25 9.16 13.79
CA ILE A 67 9.18 9.94 12.55
C ILE A 67 10.57 10.42 12.11
N ALA A 68 11.36 10.95 13.05
CA ALA A 68 12.73 11.39 12.76
C ALA A 68 13.60 10.23 12.25
N LEU A 69 13.44 9.04 12.82
CA LEU A 69 14.12 7.82 12.39
C LEU A 69 13.74 7.45 10.96
N LEU A 70 12.44 7.41 10.62
CA LEU A 70 11.98 7.12 9.26
C LEU A 70 12.52 8.14 8.24
N ILE A 71 12.57 9.42 8.60
CA ILE A 71 13.14 10.45 7.72
C ILE A 71 14.65 10.22 7.53
N ALA A 72 15.39 10.01 8.62
CA ALA A 72 16.83 9.77 8.56
C ALA A 72 17.16 8.53 7.71
N ASP A 73 16.41 7.45 7.89
CA ASP A 73 16.61 6.22 7.14
C ASP A 73 16.19 6.35 5.66
N SER A 74 15.16 7.14 5.36
CA SER A 74 14.80 7.44 3.96
C SER A 74 15.93 8.16 3.22
N ILE A 75 16.63 9.07 3.91
CA ILE A 75 17.82 9.75 3.36
C ILE A 75 18.95 8.74 3.20
N LEU A 76 19.18 7.87 4.18
CA LEU A 76 20.20 6.82 4.10
C LEU A 76 19.96 5.89 2.91
N VAL A 77 18.73 5.43 2.70
CA VAL A 77 18.33 4.60 1.55
C VAL A 77 18.59 5.33 0.23
N ALA A 78 18.21 6.60 0.13
CA ALA A 78 18.48 7.40 -1.06
C ALA A 78 19.99 7.54 -1.34
N LEU A 79 20.81 7.75 -0.29
CA LEU A 79 22.27 7.79 -0.39
C LEU A 79 22.84 6.43 -0.80
N ILE A 80 22.31 5.32 -0.29
CA ILE A 80 22.74 3.97 -0.68
C ILE A 80 22.46 3.73 -2.17
N ILE A 81 21.28 4.07 -2.66
CA ILE A 81 20.93 3.94 -4.09
C ILE A 81 21.85 4.81 -4.96
N ALA A 82 22.20 6.01 -4.50
CA ALA A 82 23.00 6.95 -5.27
C ALA A 82 24.50 6.61 -5.30
N TYR A 83 25.06 6.11 -4.19
CA TYR A 83 26.51 6.02 -4.00
C TYR A 83 27.06 4.61 -3.82
N VAL A 84 26.23 3.63 -3.47
CA VAL A 84 26.71 2.25 -3.27
C VAL A 84 26.47 1.43 -4.54
N PRO A 85 27.52 0.80 -5.09
CA PRO A 85 27.37 -0.04 -6.26
C PRO A 85 26.36 -1.17 -6.02
N TYR A 86 25.48 -1.36 -7.01
CA TYR A 86 24.57 -2.49 -7.04
C TYR A 86 25.33 -3.82 -6.99
N THR A 87 24.84 -4.78 -6.19
CA THR A 87 25.41 -6.12 -6.10
C THR A 87 24.53 -7.09 -6.86
N LYS A 88 24.99 -7.50 -8.05
CA LYS A 88 24.28 -8.49 -8.88
C LYS A 88 24.36 -9.88 -8.24
N ILE A 89 23.23 -10.35 -7.70
CA ILE A 89 23.07 -11.71 -7.19
C ILE A 89 21.98 -12.42 -8.00
N ASP A 90 20.71 -12.17 -7.68
CA ASP A 90 19.60 -12.95 -8.26
C ASP A 90 18.77 -12.19 -9.30
N TRP A 91 18.93 -10.86 -9.42
CA TRP A 91 18.10 -10.04 -10.32
C TRP A 91 18.07 -10.54 -11.77
N ASP A 92 19.22 -10.87 -12.35
CA ASP A 92 19.31 -11.31 -13.74
C ASP A 92 18.66 -12.70 -13.93
N ALA A 93 18.80 -13.58 -12.94
CA ALA A 93 18.11 -14.86 -12.93
C ALA A 93 16.59 -14.65 -12.85
N TYR A 94 16.14 -13.73 -11.99
CA TYR A 94 14.74 -13.35 -11.87
C TYR A 94 14.19 -12.80 -13.19
N MET A 95 14.87 -11.85 -13.82
CA MET A 95 14.42 -11.26 -15.08
C MET A 95 14.38 -12.29 -16.21
N SER A 96 15.32 -13.24 -16.24
CA SER A 96 15.33 -14.32 -17.24
C SER A 96 14.13 -15.26 -17.05
N GLN A 97 13.87 -15.69 -15.81
CA GLN A 97 12.73 -16.55 -15.47
C GLN A 97 11.39 -15.87 -15.77
N VAL A 98 11.26 -14.58 -15.43
CA VAL A 98 10.05 -13.79 -15.70
C VAL A 98 9.85 -13.59 -17.19
N THR A 99 10.91 -13.34 -17.95
CA THR A 99 10.82 -13.19 -19.41
C THR A 99 10.30 -14.48 -20.06
N GLY A 100 10.82 -15.66 -19.67
CA GLY A 100 10.30 -16.94 -20.16
C GLY A 100 8.82 -17.14 -19.82
N PHE A 101 8.38 -16.73 -18.63
CA PHE A 101 6.98 -16.77 -18.25
C PHE A 101 6.10 -15.83 -19.11
N LEU A 102 6.57 -14.61 -19.38
CA LEU A 102 5.88 -13.64 -20.23
C LEU A 102 5.80 -14.08 -21.70
N GLU A 103 6.78 -14.86 -22.18
CA GLU A 103 6.78 -15.48 -23.51
C GLU A 103 5.82 -16.67 -23.63
N GLY A 104 5.24 -17.12 -22.51
CA GLY A 104 4.19 -18.14 -22.47
C GLY A 104 4.63 -19.49 -21.92
N GLU A 105 5.86 -19.63 -21.42
CA GLU A 105 6.29 -20.84 -20.73
C GLU A 105 5.55 -20.99 -19.38
N ARG A 106 5.12 -22.22 -19.10
CA ARG A 106 4.32 -22.57 -17.91
C ARG A 106 4.90 -23.76 -17.15
N ASP A 107 5.80 -24.53 -17.77
CA ASP A 107 6.57 -25.55 -17.07
C ASP A 107 7.70 -24.88 -16.28
N TYR A 108 7.58 -24.93 -14.95
CA TYR A 108 8.56 -24.38 -14.01
C TYR A 108 9.95 -24.97 -14.20
N SER A 109 10.04 -26.22 -14.66
CA SER A 109 11.30 -26.89 -14.93
C SER A 109 12.06 -26.23 -16.07
N ASN A 110 11.37 -25.51 -16.96
CA ASN A 110 11.95 -24.82 -18.12
C ASN A 110 12.20 -23.33 -17.85
N LEU A 111 11.55 -22.75 -16.83
CA LEU A 111 11.82 -21.39 -16.37
C LEU A 111 13.15 -21.34 -15.62
N LYS A 112 14.26 -21.16 -16.34
CA LYS A 112 15.62 -21.14 -15.78
C LYS A 112 16.30 -19.79 -15.96
N GLY A 113 17.09 -19.41 -14.96
CA GLY A 113 18.09 -18.35 -15.06
C GLY A 113 19.50 -18.91 -14.93
N ASP A 114 20.49 -18.03 -14.80
CA ASP A 114 21.90 -18.40 -14.61
C ASP A 114 22.14 -19.27 -13.36
N THR A 115 21.23 -19.23 -12.39
CA THR A 115 21.27 -19.99 -11.13
C THR A 115 20.51 -21.32 -11.19
N GLY A 116 19.92 -21.67 -12.35
CA GLY A 116 19.14 -22.89 -12.54
C GLY A 116 17.63 -22.65 -12.62
N PRO A 117 16.81 -23.71 -12.48
CA PRO A 117 15.36 -23.61 -12.57
C PRO A 117 14.74 -22.79 -11.44
N LEU A 118 13.60 -22.18 -11.75
CA LEU A 118 12.78 -21.43 -10.82
C LEU A 118 12.31 -22.33 -9.67
N VAL A 119 12.70 -21.97 -8.45
CA VAL A 119 12.29 -22.66 -7.21
C VAL A 119 11.21 -21.91 -6.43
N TYR A 120 10.99 -20.63 -6.74
CA TYR A 120 10.00 -19.80 -6.07
C TYR A 120 8.57 -20.14 -6.54
N PRO A 121 7.55 -20.05 -5.68
CA PRO A 121 6.15 -20.25 -6.08
C PRO A 121 5.64 -19.19 -7.05
N ALA A 122 4.42 -19.39 -7.57
CA ALA A 122 3.81 -18.49 -8.57
C ALA A 122 3.69 -17.01 -8.15
N GLY A 123 3.62 -16.71 -6.85
CA GLY A 123 3.57 -15.34 -6.36
C GLY A 123 4.76 -14.50 -6.82
N PHE A 124 5.95 -15.12 -6.85
CA PHE A 124 7.16 -14.51 -7.39
C PHE A 124 6.99 -14.11 -8.86
N LEU A 125 6.52 -15.02 -9.72
CA LEU A 125 6.35 -14.72 -11.15
C LEU A 125 5.40 -13.55 -11.38
N TYR A 126 4.27 -13.52 -10.68
CA TYR A 126 3.31 -12.44 -10.84
C TYR A 126 3.85 -11.09 -10.39
N ILE A 127 4.52 -11.03 -9.23
CA ILE A 127 5.02 -9.76 -8.72
C ILE A 127 6.20 -9.26 -9.55
N TYR A 128 7.13 -10.14 -9.94
CA TYR A 128 8.28 -9.73 -10.74
C TYR A 128 7.91 -9.44 -12.20
N SER A 129 6.84 -10.04 -12.74
CA SER A 129 6.24 -9.61 -14.02
C SER A 129 5.72 -8.18 -13.92
N ALA A 130 5.03 -7.83 -12.83
CA ALA A 130 4.56 -6.46 -12.61
C ALA A 130 5.72 -5.48 -12.41
N ILE A 131 6.77 -5.88 -11.68
CA ILE A 131 7.99 -5.08 -11.52
C ILE A 131 8.64 -4.86 -12.89
N GLN A 132 8.86 -5.90 -13.68
CA GLN A 132 9.47 -5.80 -15.01
C GLN A 132 8.65 -4.88 -15.92
N TYR A 133 7.32 -4.94 -15.87
CA TYR A 133 6.44 -4.05 -16.61
C TYR A 133 6.61 -2.57 -16.21
N VAL A 134 6.76 -2.29 -14.92
CA VAL A 134 6.91 -0.91 -14.40
C VAL A 134 8.33 -0.37 -14.58
N THR A 135 9.36 -1.20 -14.39
CA THR A 135 10.77 -0.78 -14.39
C THR A 135 11.44 -0.97 -15.75
N GLY A 136 10.80 -1.68 -16.68
CA GLY A 136 11.40 -2.11 -17.94
C GLY A 136 12.56 -3.11 -17.74
N GLY A 137 12.62 -3.79 -16.59
CA GLY A 137 13.73 -4.68 -16.23
C GLY A 137 15.02 -3.96 -15.82
N GLN A 138 14.98 -2.63 -15.69
CA GLN A 138 16.15 -1.84 -15.29
C GLN A 138 16.36 -1.90 -13.78
N VAL A 139 17.63 -2.02 -13.37
CA VAL A 139 18.01 -2.12 -11.95
C VAL A 139 17.69 -0.83 -11.19
N TYR A 140 18.03 0.35 -11.73
CA TYR A 140 17.87 1.61 -10.99
C TYR A 140 16.40 1.92 -10.61
N PRO A 141 15.41 1.85 -11.52
CA PRO A 141 14.00 1.99 -11.15
C PRO A 141 13.54 0.90 -10.17
N ALA A 142 14.07 -0.32 -10.28
CA ALA A 142 13.76 -1.39 -9.34
C ALA A 142 14.34 -1.09 -7.94
N GLN A 143 15.54 -0.53 -7.82
CA GLN A 143 16.12 -0.12 -6.53
C GLN A 143 15.26 0.96 -5.85
N ILE A 144 14.70 1.89 -6.62
CA ILE A 144 13.76 2.90 -6.10
C ILE A 144 12.49 2.22 -5.57
N LEU A 145 11.92 1.29 -6.34
CA LEU A 145 10.73 0.55 -5.94
C LEU A 145 10.96 -0.26 -4.65
N PHE A 146 12.08 -0.99 -4.58
CA PHE A 146 12.48 -1.73 -3.38
C PHE A 146 12.84 -0.81 -2.21
N GLY A 147 13.35 0.40 -2.47
CA GLY A 147 13.52 1.44 -1.47
C GLY A 147 12.19 1.87 -0.85
N PHE A 148 11.14 2.04 -1.65
CA PHE A 148 9.79 2.29 -1.13
C PHE A 148 9.24 1.11 -0.34
N LEU A 149 9.44 -0.13 -0.83
CA LEU A 149 9.04 -1.34 -0.12
C LEU A 149 9.73 -1.45 1.25
N TYR A 150 11.03 -1.15 1.30
CA TYR A 150 11.79 -1.07 2.55
C TYR A 150 11.22 -0.03 3.51
N MET A 151 10.95 1.20 3.03
CA MET A 151 10.39 2.25 3.88
C MET A 151 9.00 1.87 4.42
N LEU A 152 8.20 1.16 3.63
CA LEU A 152 6.91 0.63 4.06
C LEU A 152 7.10 -0.42 5.17
N ASP A 153 8.00 -1.38 4.97
CA ASP A 153 8.31 -2.41 5.96
C ASP A 153 8.77 -1.79 7.29
N LEU A 154 9.72 -0.86 7.22
CA LEU A 154 10.23 -0.17 8.39
C LEU A 154 9.13 0.60 9.12
N ALA A 155 8.23 1.27 8.40
CA ALA A 155 7.11 1.98 9.00
C ALA A 155 6.13 1.02 9.71
N ILE A 156 5.87 -0.15 9.13
CA ILE A 156 5.05 -1.20 9.76
C ILE A 156 5.71 -1.70 11.04
N VAL A 157 7.01 -1.98 10.98
CA VAL A 157 7.77 -2.47 12.15
C VAL A 157 7.79 -1.42 13.27
N VAL A 158 8.11 -0.17 12.95
CA VAL A 158 8.04 0.96 13.89
C VAL A 158 6.65 1.10 14.51
N PHE A 159 5.58 0.91 13.72
CA PHE A 159 4.21 0.91 14.24
C PHE A 159 3.95 -0.23 15.23
N ILE A 160 4.41 -1.45 14.94
CA ILE A 160 4.32 -2.59 15.87
C ILE A 160 5.00 -2.24 17.21
N TYR A 161 6.18 -1.63 17.15
CA TYR A 161 6.92 -1.21 18.34
C TYR A 161 6.17 -0.17 19.15
N LEU A 162 5.66 0.89 18.51
CA LEU A 162 4.87 1.92 19.18
C LEU A 162 3.57 1.39 19.80
N LYS A 163 3.03 0.30 19.26
CA LYS A 163 1.81 -0.33 19.77
C LYS A 163 2.05 -1.29 20.93
N THR A 164 3.15 -2.03 20.89
CA THR A 164 3.47 -3.06 21.87
C THR A 164 4.17 -2.48 23.10
N ASP A 165 4.97 -1.42 22.93
CA ASP A 165 5.71 -0.75 24.02
C ASP A 165 6.61 -1.70 24.85
N VAL A 166 6.91 -2.89 24.30
CA VAL A 166 7.69 -3.96 24.97
C VAL A 166 9.20 -3.72 24.85
N VAL A 167 9.65 -3.10 23.76
CA VAL A 167 11.08 -3.03 23.40
C VAL A 167 11.63 -1.63 23.64
N PRO A 168 12.87 -1.51 24.15
CA PRO A 168 13.48 -0.22 24.41
C PRO A 168 13.61 0.64 23.15
N TRP A 169 13.44 1.95 23.32
CA TRP A 169 13.45 2.95 22.25
C TRP A 169 14.74 2.97 21.41
N TRP A 170 15.89 2.62 22.00
CA TRP A 170 17.17 2.53 21.28
C TRP A 170 17.26 1.34 20.32
N ALA A 171 16.45 0.29 20.51
CA ALA A 171 16.45 -0.87 19.62
C ALA A 171 15.96 -0.50 18.21
N LEU A 172 15.11 0.51 18.10
CA LEU A 172 14.66 1.05 16.81
C LEU A 172 15.82 1.58 15.97
N SER A 173 16.79 2.24 16.61
CA SER A 173 17.99 2.73 15.92
C SER A 173 18.87 1.61 15.39
N LEU A 174 18.99 0.51 16.13
CA LEU A 174 19.76 -0.66 15.69
C LEU A 174 19.08 -1.37 14.52
N LEU A 175 17.74 -1.39 14.50
CA LEU A 175 16.97 -1.97 13.42
C LEU A 175 17.17 -1.20 12.11
N SER A 176 17.03 0.12 12.14
CA SER A 176 17.27 0.99 10.99
C SER A 176 18.72 0.89 10.51
N LEU A 177 19.71 0.95 11.40
CA LEU A 177 21.13 0.91 10.99
C LEU A 177 21.64 -0.46 10.51
N SER A 178 20.78 -1.47 10.35
CA SER A 178 21.19 -2.78 9.88
C SER A 178 21.62 -2.74 8.42
N LYS A 179 22.94 -2.77 8.19
CA LYS A 179 23.56 -2.87 6.86
C LYS A 179 23.03 -4.06 6.05
N ARG A 180 22.71 -5.17 6.74
CA ARG A 180 22.24 -6.39 6.09
C ARG A 180 20.86 -6.20 5.46
N VAL A 181 19.93 -5.57 6.18
CA VAL A 181 18.56 -5.36 5.68
C VAL A 181 18.57 -4.41 4.49
N HIS A 182 19.29 -3.29 4.61
CA HIS A 182 19.52 -2.36 3.52
C HIS A 182 20.09 -3.04 2.27
N SER A 183 21.06 -3.93 2.46
CA SER A 183 21.65 -4.68 1.35
C SER A 183 20.65 -5.64 0.70
N ILE A 184 19.82 -6.35 1.48
CA ILE A 184 18.84 -7.31 0.96
C ILE A 184 17.76 -6.59 0.12
N PHE A 185 17.17 -5.51 0.65
CA PHE A 185 16.13 -4.78 -0.06
C PHE A 185 16.68 -4.02 -1.27
N VAL A 186 17.70 -3.18 -1.06
CA VAL A 186 18.05 -2.13 -2.02
C VAL A 186 19.20 -2.55 -2.95
N LEU A 187 20.12 -3.38 -2.49
CA LEU A 187 21.31 -3.75 -3.27
C LEU A 187 21.21 -5.10 -3.95
N ARG A 188 20.30 -5.98 -3.52
CA ARG A 188 20.12 -7.33 -4.09
C ARG A 188 18.76 -7.52 -4.72
N LEU A 189 17.75 -6.78 -4.27
CA LEU A 189 16.37 -6.84 -4.74
C LEU A 189 15.79 -8.26 -4.60
N PHE A 190 15.91 -8.83 -3.39
CA PHE A 190 15.46 -10.20 -3.11
C PHE A 190 13.94 -10.30 -2.97
N ASN A 191 13.40 -11.44 -3.40
CA ASN A 191 11.98 -11.76 -3.23
C ASN A 191 11.53 -11.77 -1.76
N ASP A 192 12.42 -12.16 -0.84
CA ASP A 192 12.20 -12.19 0.61
C ASP A 192 11.64 -10.87 1.18
N CYS A 193 11.89 -9.75 0.50
CA CYS A 193 11.38 -8.43 0.88
C CYS A 193 9.85 -8.42 0.89
N PHE A 194 9.20 -8.96 -0.14
CA PHE A 194 7.74 -9.03 -0.22
C PHE A 194 7.16 -9.95 0.85
N ALA A 195 7.77 -11.13 1.03
CA ALA A 195 7.37 -12.07 2.06
C ALA A 195 7.42 -11.43 3.46
N THR A 196 8.52 -10.74 3.77
CA THR A 196 8.75 -10.08 5.06
C THR A 196 7.76 -8.94 5.30
N THR A 197 7.53 -8.07 4.30
CA THR A 197 6.58 -6.95 4.43
C THR A 197 5.15 -7.42 4.61
N LEU A 198 4.72 -8.45 3.87
CA LEU A 198 3.39 -9.04 4.04
C LEU A 198 3.25 -9.71 5.41
N LEU A 199 4.28 -10.40 5.89
CA LEU A 199 4.30 -11.00 7.22
C LEU A 199 4.14 -9.94 8.33
N HIS A 200 4.89 -8.84 8.26
CA HIS A 200 4.75 -7.74 9.22
C HIS A 200 3.38 -7.06 9.13
N ALA A 201 2.81 -6.91 7.93
CA ALA A 201 1.45 -6.38 7.74
C ALA A 201 0.38 -7.31 8.33
N ALA A 202 0.54 -8.63 8.19
CA ALA A 202 -0.33 -9.62 8.81
C ALA A 202 -0.27 -9.51 10.34
N LEU A 203 0.93 -9.37 10.90
CA LEU A 203 1.15 -9.19 12.34
C LEU A 203 0.47 -7.93 12.87
N VAL A 204 0.61 -6.79 12.18
CA VAL A 204 -0.11 -5.55 12.53
C VAL A 204 -1.62 -5.77 12.57
N SER A 205 -2.16 -6.49 11.59
CA SER A 205 -3.59 -6.74 11.48
C SER A 205 -4.10 -7.59 12.63
N ILE A 206 -3.32 -8.60 13.04
CA ILE A 206 -3.58 -9.46 14.20
C ILE A 206 -3.56 -8.64 15.50
N ILE A 207 -2.51 -7.83 15.72
CA ILE A 207 -2.39 -6.95 16.90
C ILE A 207 -3.58 -5.99 16.99
N CYS A 208 -4.06 -5.50 15.84
CA CYS A 208 -5.20 -4.60 15.74
C CYS A 208 -6.57 -5.33 15.80
N GLN A 209 -6.62 -6.60 16.20
CA GLN A 209 -7.84 -7.42 16.33
C GLN A 209 -8.60 -7.66 15.01
N LYS A 210 -7.92 -7.52 13.86
CA LYS A 210 -8.46 -7.81 12.52
C LYS A 210 -7.98 -9.18 12.04
N TRP A 211 -8.36 -10.22 12.77
CA TRP A 211 -7.88 -11.60 12.60
C TRP A 211 -8.07 -12.15 11.18
N HIS A 212 -9.26 -11.98 10.60
CA HIS A 212 -9.54 -12.46 9.24
C HIS A 212 -8.60 -11.84 8.19
N LEU A 213 -8.37 -10.53 8.29
CA LEU A 213 -7.49 -9.81 7.38
C LEU A 213 -6.03 -10.24 7.60
N GLY A 214 -5.61 -10.41 8.85
CA GLY A 214 -4.28 -10.93 9.18
C GLY A 214 -4.02 -12.30 8.58
N LEU A 215 -4.98 -13.23 8.67
CA LEU A 215 -4.86 -14.57 8.10
C LEU A 215 -4.78 -14.55 6.57
N VAL A 216 -5.61 -13.73 5.90
CA VAL A 216 -5.57 -13.59 4.44
C VAL A 216 -4.21 -13.04 3.96
N ILE A 217 -3.69 -12.01 4.63
CA ILE A 217 -2.37 -11.45 4.29
C ILE A 217 -1.27 -12.48 4.56
N PHE A 218 -1.36 -13.22 5.68
CA PHE A 218 -0.40 -14.25 6.02
C PHE A 218 -0.34 -15.36 4.96
N SER A 219 -1.50 -15.88 4.52
CA SER A 219 -1.56 -16.87 3.43
C SER A 219 -1.02 -16.31 2.11
N THR A 220 -1.15 -15.00 1.88
CA THR A 220 -0.57 -14.36 0.70
C THR A 220 0.97 -14.30 0.80
N ALA A 221 1.52 -14.11 2.00
CA ALA A 221 2.96 -14.09 2.22
C ALA A 221 3.63 -15.45 1.90
N GLU A 222 2.92 -16.56 2.10
CA GLU A 222 3.39 -17.92 1.77
C GLU A 222 3.52 -18.18 0.26
N LEU A 223 3.11 -17.25 -0.60
CA LEU A 223 3.32 -17.34 -2.05
C LEU A 223 4.70 -16.85 -2.50
N PHE A 224 5.52 -16.36 -1.57
CA PHE A 224 6.84 -15.78 -1.82
C PHE A 224 8.07 -16.48 -1.18
N PRO A 225 8.03 -17.71 -0.61
CA PRO A 225 9.21 -18.34 0.00
C PRO A 225 10.28 -18.68 -1.03
#